data_AF-A0A345IIP9-F1
#
_entry.id   AF-A0A345IIP9-F1
#
_cell.length_a   1.000
_cell.length_b   1.000
_cell.length_c   1.000
_cell.angle_alpha   90.00
_cell.angle_beta   90.00
_cell.angle_gamma   90.00
#
_symmetry.space_group_name_H-M   'P 1'
#
loop_
_entity.id
_entity.type
_entity.pdbx_description
1 polymer ?
#
loop_
_entity_poly.entity_id
_entity_poly.type
_entity_poly.pdbx_seq_one_letter_code
_entity_poly.pdbx_strand_id
1 'polypeptide(L)' 'MTPQMQFTLADLLRRHGITQKKLAEAAGMRPATLNALVKAKTGRVEIGTLVAVISGLRKLGV' A
#
# COMPACT_ATOMS: atom_id res chain seq x y z
N MET A 1 -23.72 4.39 -16.90
CA MET A 1 -22.98 4.07 -15.66
C MET A 1 -21.51 4.33 -15.95
N THR A 2 -20.90 5.34 -15.33
CA THR A 2 -19.46 5.61 -15.48
C THR A 2 -18.68 4.50 -14.78
N PRO A 3 -17.71 3.84 -15.43
CA PRO A 3 -16.90 2.83 -14.76
C PRO A 3 -16.13 3.50 -13.60
N GLN A 4 -16.40 3.07 -12.37
CA GLN A 4 -15.58 3.47 -11.22
C GLN A 4 -14.22 2.79 -11.39
N MET A 5 -13.19 3.57 -11.66
CA MET A 5 -11.83 3.06 -11.83
C MET A 5 -11.31 2.64 -10.46
N GLN A 6 -11.35 1.33 -10.17
CA GLN A 6 -10.85 0.78 -8.93
C GLN A 6 -9.31 0.66 -9.02
N PHE A 7 -8.60 1.51 -8.28
CA PHE A 7 -7.15 1.41 -8.14
C PHE A 7 -6.81 0.65 -6.87
N THR A 8 -6.21 -0.53 -7.01
CA THR A 8 -5.71 -1.29 -5.87
C THR A 8 -4.29 -0.88 -5.54
N LEU A 9 -3.88 -1.05 -4.28
CA LEU A 9 -2.49 -0.85 -3.87
C LEU A 9 -1.52 -1.76 -4.67
N ALA A 10 -1.97 -2.98 -5.03
CA ALA A 10 -1.17 -3.90 -5.85
C ALA A 10 -0.92 -3.33 -7.26
N ASP A 11 -1.95 -2.77 -7.89
CA ASP A 11 -1.84 -2.15 -9.22
C ASP A 11 -0.92 -0.93 -9.20
N LEU A 12 -1.03 -0.10 -8.16
CA LEU A 12 -0.19 1.07 -7.96
C LEU A 12 1.29 0.66 -7.85
N LEU A 13 1.59 -0.31 -6.99
CA LEU A 13 2.94 -0.82 -6.81
C LEU A 13 3.52 -1.37 -8.12
N ARG A 14 2.72 -2.12 -8.89
CA ARG A 14 3.13 -2.66 -10.18
C ARG A 14 3.43 -1.57 -11.20
N ARG A 15 2.57 -0.55 -11.30
CA ARG A 15 2.75 0.59 -12.23
C ARG A 15 4.04 1.37 -11.97
N HIS A 16 4.43 1.52 -10.70
CA HIS A 16 5.64 2.24 -10.31
C HIS A 16 6.87 1.33 -10.13
N GLY A 17 6.77 0.03 -10.40
CA GLY A 17 7.89 -0.91 -10.20
C GLY A 17 8.35 -1.03 -8.74
N ILE A 18 7.45 -0.78 -7.78
CA ILE A 18 7.77 -0.80 -6.35
C ILE A 18 7.40 -2.18 -5.78
N THR A 19 8.35 -2.81 -5.09
CA THR A 19 8.08 -4.04 -4.36
C THR A 19 7.39 -3.75 -3.04
N GLN A 20 6.57 -4.69 -2.56
CA GLN A 20 5.95 -4.59 -1.24
C GLN A 20 7.00 -4.40 -0.13
N LYS A 21 8.13 -5.13 -0.20
CA LYS A 21 9.23 -4.98 0.75
C LYS A 21 9.73 -3.52 0.82
N LYS A 22 9.94 -2.88 -0.33
CA LYS A 22 10.41 -1.50 -0.42
C LYS A 22 9.39 -0.51 0.16
N LEU A 23 8.10 -0.70 -0.10
CA LEU A 23 7.05 0.12 0.52
C LEU A 23 7.00 -0.09 2.04
N ALA A 24 7.13 -1.33 2.52
CA ALA A 24 7.11 -1.63 3.94
C ALA A 24 8.29 -0.94 4.67
N GLU A 25 9.48 -0.98 4.07
CA GLU A 25 10.66 -0.26 4.56
C GLU A 25 10.43 1.26 4.57
N ALA A 26 9.94 1.84 3.49
CA ALA A 26 9.67 3.29 3.40
C ALA A 26 8.60 3.78 4.39
N ALA A 27 7.60 2.93 4.65
CA ALA A 27 6.53 3.18 5.60
C ALA A 27 6.89 2.81 7.06
N GLY A 28 8.08 2.26 7.31
CA GLY A 28 8.52 1.87 8.66
C GLY A 28 7.71 0.72 9.26
N MET A 29 7.19 -0.18 8.42
CA MET A 29 6.35 -1.31 8.85
C MET A 29 6.96 -2.66 8.47
N ARG A 30 6.50 -3.70 9.16
CA ARG A 30 6.91 -5.08 8.85
C ARG A 30 6.34 -5.48 7.48
N PRO A 31 7.12 -6.16 6.60
CA PRO A 31 6.62 -6.64 5.31
C PRO A 31 5.35 -7.50 5.41
N ALA A 32 5.21 -8.28 6.48
CA ALA A 32 4.00 -9.07 6.75
C ALA A 32 2.74 -8.21 6.93
N THR A 33 2.85 -7.05 7.58
CA THR A 33 1.75 -6.09 7.77
C THR A 33 1.29 -5.56 6.41
N LEU A 34 2.23 -5.13 5.57
CA LEU A 34 1.88 -4.63 4.23
C LEU A 34 1.29 -5.73 3.34
N ASN A 35 1.83 -6.95 3.39
CA ASN A 35 1.28 -8.10 2.65
C ASN A 35 -0.17 -8.39 3.07
N ALA A 36 -0.50 -8.28 4.36
CA ALA A 36 -1.86 -8.45 4.85
C ALA A 36 -2.81 -7.35 4.31
N LEU A 37 -2.33 -6.10 4.22
CA LEU A 37 -3.08 -4.98 3.62
C LEU A 37 -3.31 -5.19 2.12
N VAL A 38 -2.27 -5.54 1.36
CA VAL A 38 -2.37 -5.75 -0.09
C VAL A 38 -3.31 -6.89 -0.43
N LYS A 39 -3.32 -7.96 0.37
CA LYS A 39 -4.21 -9.11 0.19
C LYS A 39 -5.61 -8.91 0.77
N ALA A 40 -5.91 -7.71 1.28
CA ALA A 40 -7.17 -7.38 1.97
C ALA A 40 -7.55 -8.39 3.09
N LYS A 41 -6.55 -9.01 3.73
CA LYS A 41 -6.77 -10.00 4.80
C LYS A 41 -6.96 -9.37 6.18
N THR A 42 -6.96 -8.04 6.26
CA THR A 42 -7.10 -7.27 7.49
C THR A 42 -8.55 -6.81 7.64
N GLY A 43 -9.28 -7.36 8.62
CA GLY A 43 -10.67 -6.97 8.90
C GLY A 43 -10.80 -5.53 9.43
N ARG A 44 -9.80 -5.04 10.19
CA ARG A 44 -9.74 -3.66 10.67
C ARG A 44 -8.35 -3.10 10.37
N VAL A 45 -8.29 -1.98 9.65
CA VAL A 45 -7.05 -1.26 9.37
C VAL A 45 -7.09 0.04 10.18
N GLU A 46 -6.09 0.24 11.02
CA GLU A 46 -5.96 1.49 11.77
C GLU A 46 -5.60 2.65 10.84
N ILE A 47 -6.15 3.84 11.11
CA ILE A 47 -5.84 5.06 10.32
C ILE A 47 -4.33 5.32 10.28
N GLY A 48 -3.63 5.09 11.39
CA GLY A 48 -2.16 5.23 11.43
C GLY A 48 -1.44 4.32 10.43
N THR A 49 -1.98 3.13 10.18
CA THR A 49 -1.43 2.21 9.16
C THR A 49 -1.62 2.75 7.75
N LEU A 50 -2.79 3.35 7.46
CA LEU A 50 -3.04 4.00 6.17
C LEU A 50 -2.13 5.21 5.95
N VAL A 51 -1.97 6.06 6.98
CA VAL A 51 -1.07 7.22 6.93
C VAL A 51 0.37 6.78 6.69
N ALA A 52 0.82 5.71 7.34
CA ALA A 52 2.16 5.16 7.13
C ALA A 52 2.36 4.67 5.69
N VAL A 53 1.37 3.96 5.12
CA VAL A 53 1.41 3.51 3.71
C VAL A 53 1.49 4.69 2.75
N ILE A 54 0.61 5.70 2.91
CA ILE A 54 0.60 6.90 2.06
C ILE A 54 1.93 7.65 2.17
N SER A 55 2.46 7.79 3.38
CA SER A 55 3.76 8.43 3.61
C SER A 55 4.90 7.65 2.96
N GLY A 56 4.86 6.32 3.01
CA GLY A 56 5.82 5.45 2.34
C GLY A 56 5.77 5.58 0.82
N LEU A 57 4.57 5.63 0.23
CA LEU A 57 4.36 5.86 -1.20
C LEU A 57 4.95 7.21 -1.64
N ARG A 58 4.66 8.30 -0.90
CA ARG A 58 5.21 9.63 -1.18
C ARG A 58 6.74 9.67 -1.14
N LYS A 59 7.37 8.98 -0.18
CA LYS A 59 8.84 8.85 -0.11
C LYS A 59 9.44 8.11 -1.31
N LEU A 60 8.65 7.26 -1.97
CA LEU A 60 9.06 6.47 -3.12
C LEU A 60 8.76 7.15 -4.46
N GLY A 61 8.25 8.39 -4.45
CA GLY A 61 7.97 9.16 -5.66
C GLY A 61 6.68 8.74 -6.37
N VAL A 62 5.74 8.15 -5.63
CA VAL A 62 4.36 7.90 -6.07
C VAL A 62 3.49 9.09 -5.73
#